data_AF-A0A0H5CV22-F1
#
_entry.id   AF-A0A0H5CV22-F1
#
_cell.length_a   1.000
_cell.length_b   1.000
_cell.length_c   1.000
_cell.angle_alpha   90.00
_cell.angle_beta   90.00
_cell.angle_gamma   90.00
#
_symmetry.space_group_name_H-M   'P 1'
#
loop_
_entity.id
_entity.type
_entity.pdbx_description
1 polymer ?
#
loop_
_entity_poly.entity_id
_entity_poly.type
_entity_poly.pdbx_seq_one_letter_code
_entity_poly.pdbx_strand_id
1 'polypeptide(L)'
;MAYAIPIAVFDTAAIDTSLEVRHATGGETYLAFNGDEEHPEPNEVVFADAAGKAHARRWTNRKSAYSAVRGTTSSLLIVAEALHESAVNDVQDLLAAVTEEMDAVWSATAKSTVLSAESPRFEL
;
A
#
# COMPACT_ATOMS: atom_id res chain seq x y z
N MET A 1 -19.76 -1.08 8.31
CA MET A 1 -19.32 -2.48 8.55
C MET A 1 -17.82 -2.49 8.82
N ALA A 2 -17.28 -3.52 9.49
CA ALA A 2 -15.84 -3.68 9.68
C ALA A 2 -15.41 -5.02 9.05
N TYR A 3 -14.58 -4.96 8.00
CA TYR A 3 -14.21 -6.11 7.18
C TYR A 3 -13.11 -6.99 7.80
N ALA A 4 -12.47 -6.55 8.89
CA ALA A 4 -11.29 -7.19 9.48
C ALA A 4 -10.11 -7.40 8.50
N ILE A 5 -10.10 -6.64 7.40
CA ILE A 5 -9.06 -6.65 6.37
C ILE A 5 -8.06 -5.52 6.66
N PRO A 6 -6.76 -5.82 6.82
CA PRO A 6 -5.71 -4.81 6.91
C PRO A 6 -5.64 -3.93 5.66
N ILE A 7 -5.39 -2.64 5.87
CA ILE A 7 -5.11 -1.69 4.79
C ILE A 7 -3.80 -0.94 4.99
N ALA A 8 -3.02 -0.83 3.92
CA ALA A 8 -1.94 0.14 3.78
C ALA A 8 -2.42 1.36 3.00
N VAL A 9 -1.93 2.54 3.37
CA VAL A 9 -2.25 3.80 2.70
C VAL A 9 -0.94 4.53 2.51
N PHE A 10 -0.67 4.93 1.28
CA PHE A 10 0.57 5.58 0.88
C PHE A 10 0.29 6.91 0.19
N ASP A 11 1.02 7.95 0.56
CA ASP A 11 1.09 9.18 -0.23
C ASP A 11 1.84 8.89 -1.54
N THR A 12 1.17 9.03 -2.68
CA THR A 12 1.75 8.68 -3.98
C THR A 12 2.80 9.69 -4.44
N ALA A 13 2.78 10.92 -3.93
CA ALA A 13 3.79 11.92 -4.26
C ALA A 13 5.18 11.56 -3.67
N ALA A 14 5.21 10.64 -2.70
CA ALA A 14 6.43 10.17 -2.06
C ALA A 14 7.02 8.89 -2.67
N ILE A 15 6.32 8.26 -3.62
CA ILE A 15 6.73 7.00 -4.27
C ILE A 15 7.50 7.33 -5.55
N ASP A 16 8.72 6.80 -5.69
CA ASP A 16 9.47 6.95 -6.93
C ASP A 16 9.00 5.96 -8.00
N THR A 17 8.37 6.51 -9.05
CA THR A 17 8.00 5.83 -10.32
C THR A 17 6.97 4.69 -10.20
N SER A 18 7.20 3.71 -9.35
CA SER A 18 6.37 2.51 -9.17
C SER A 18 6.41 2.05 -7.72
N LEU A 19 5.47 1.18 -7.33
CA LEU A 19 5.50 0.47 -6.06
C LEU A 19 5.33 -1.02 -6.34
N GLU A 20 6.32 -1.82 -5.95
CA GLU A 20 6.33 -3.26 -6.20
C GLU A 20 6.32 -4.04 -4.89
N VAL A 21 5.44 -5.03 -4.80
CA VAL A 21 5.46 -6.04 -3.74
C VAL A 21 6.44 -7.14 -4.16
N ARG A 22 7.59 -7.19 -3.51
CA ARG A 22 8.65 -8.15 -3.84
C ARG A 22 9.45 -8.56 -2.61
N HIS A 23 10.26 -9.59 -2.79
CA HIS A 23 11.31 -9.91 -1.83
C HIS A 23 12.40 -8.83 -1.84
N ALA A 24 12.79 -8.39 -0.65
CA ALA A 24 13.89 -7.46 -0.44
C ALA A 24 15.22 -8.10 -0.83
N THR A 25 16.12 -7.26 -1.32
CA THR A 25 17.50 -7.65 -1.64
C THR A 25 18.44 -7.43 -0.45
N GLY A 26 18.04 -6.59 0.51
CA GLY A 26 18.89 -6.08 1.59
C GLY A 26 19.50 -4.72 1.28
N GLY A 27 19.37 -4.24 0.04
CA GLY A 27 19.83 -2.91 -0.38
C GLY A 27 18.80 -1.80 -0.19
N GLU A 28 17.57 -2.14 0.16
CA GLU A 28 16.50 -1.16 0.33
C GLU A 28 16.71 -0.31 1.58
N THR A 29 16.26 0.94 1.54
CA THR A 29 16.21 1.83 2.72
C THR A 29 14.78 1.94 3.23
N TYR A 30 14.58 1.81 4.54
CA TYR A 30 13.29 1.95 5.21
C TYR A 30 13.39 3.05 6.27
N LEU A 31 12.50 4.03 6.23
CA LEU A 31 12.44 5.07 7.25
C LEU A 31 11.37 4.73 8.29
N ALA A 32 11.79 4.45 9.52
CA ALA A 32 10.89 4.24 10.64
C ALA A 32 10.27 5.58 11.12
N PHE A 33 9.14 5.51 11.82
CA PHE A 33 8.45 6.70 12.33
C PHE A 33 9.20 7.47 13.42
N ASN A 34 10.17 6.83 14.08
CA ASN A 34 11.07 7.49 15.02
C ASN A 34 12.23 8.22 14.31
N GLY A 35 12.30 8.18 12.98
CA GLY A 35 13.34 8.82 12.18
C GLY A 35 14.55 7.95 11.89
N ASP A 36 14.60 6.72 12.41
CA ASP A 36 15.69 5.80 12.13
C ASP A 36 15.58 5.23 10.71
N GLU A 37 16.74 5.08 10.07
CA GLU A 37 16.85 4.34 8.83
C GLU A 37 17.21 2.88 9.15
N GLU A 38 16.45 1.96 8.56
CA GLU A 38 16.67 0.52 8.67
C GLU A 38 16.78 -0.08 7.26
N HIS A 39 17.36 -1.28 7.17
CA HIS A 39 17.40 -2.06 5.94
C HIS A 39 16.54 -3.33 6.13
N PRO A 40 15.58 -3.62 5.24
CA PRO A 40 14.89 -4.91 5.24
C PRO A 40 15.87 -6.06 5.03
N GLU A 41 15.64 -7.19 5.69
CA GLU A 41 16.50 -8.36 5.48
C GLU A 41 16.26 -8.96 4.08
N PRO A 42 17.29 -9.57 3.45
CA PRO A 42 17.09 -10.30 2.20
C PRO A 42 15.95 -11.32 2.31
N ASN A 43 15.09 -11.37 1.31
CA ASN A 43 13.86 -12.19 1.25
C ASN A 43 12.68 -11.72 2.13
N GLU A 44 12.80 -10.61 2.86
CA GLU A 44 11.63 -9.98 3.50
C GLU A 44 10.64 -9.47 2.43
N VAL A 45 9.33 -9.70 2.60
CA VAL A 45 8.32 -9.12 1.69
C VAL A 45 8.16 -7.64 1.98
N VAL A 46 8.47 -6.81 0.98
CA VAL A 46 8.45 -5.34 1.06
C VAL A 46 7.65 -4.73 -0.07
N PHE A 47 7.20 -3.51 0.16
CA PHE A 47 6.68 -2.61 -0.87
C PHE A 47 7.79 -1.63 -1.19
N ALA A 48 8.49 -1.84 -2.30
CA ALA A 48 9.66 -1.05 -2.68
C ALA A 48 9.36 -0.19 -3.90
N ASP A 49 9.85 1.04 -3.90
CA ASP A 49 9.81 1.91 -5.07
C ASP A 49 11.00 1.69 -6.02
N ALA A 50 11.02 2.37 -7.16
CA ALA A 50 12.10 2.24 -8.14
C ALA A 50 13.44 2.82 -7.65
N ALA A 51 13.41 3.71 -6.64
CA ALA A 51 14.60 4.25 -5.99
C ALA A 51 15.15 3.32 -4.89
N GLY A 52 14.51 2.19 -4.61
CA GLY A 52 14.92 1.24 -3.58
C GLY A 52 14.49 1.63 -2.16
N LYS A 53 13.51 2.53 -2.00
CA LYS A 53 12.91 2.81 -0.69
C LYS A 53 11.80 1.80 -0.40
N ALA A 54 11.86 1.19 0.78
CA ALA A 54 10.78 0.38 1.30
C ALA A 54 9.74 1.29 1.98
N HIS A 55 8.54 1.31 1.40
CA HIS A 55 7.37 2.02 1.90
C HIS A 55 6.53 1.20 2.88
N ALA A 56 6.65 -0.12 2.82
CA ALA A 56 6.15 -1.04 3.83
C ALA A 56 7.00 -2.29 3.92
N ARG A 57 6.95 -2.93 5.08
CA ARG A 57 7.72 -4.10 5.46
C ARG A 57 6.84 -5.15 6.11
N ARG A 58 7.31 -6.40 6.10
CA ARG A 58 6.62 -7.57 6.68
C ARG A 58 5.16 -7.68 6.24
N TRP A 59 4.91 -7.53 4.94
CA TRP A 59 3.57 -7.59 4.34
C TRP A 59 2.58 -6.65 5.06
N THR A 60 2.71 -5.35 4.76
CA THR A 60 1.93 -4.20 5.29
C THR A 60 1.87 -3.97 6.80
N ASN A 61 2.50 -4.81 7.62
CA ASN A 61 2.53 -4.63 9.08
C ASN A 61 3.33 -3.39 9.53
N ARG A 62 4.46 -3.09 8.86
CA ARG A 62 5.33 -1.96 9.20
C ARG A 62 5.35 -0.92 8.09
N LYS A 63 4.59 0.17 8.24
CA LYS A 63 4.57 1.29 7.29
C LYS A 63 5.81 2.18 7.47
N SER A 64 6.30 2.73 6.38
CA SER A 64 7.43 3.65 6.35
C SER A 64 6.96 5.09 6.53
N ALA A 65 7.78 5.92 7.16
CA ALA A 65 7.54 7.34 7.27
C ALA A 65 7.73 8.07 5.93
N TYR A 66 8.38 7.45 4.93
CA TYR A 66 8.56 8.03 3.59
C TYR A 66 7.23 8.41 2.93
N SER A 67 6.28 7.49 2.89
CA SER A 67 4.96 7.68 2.24
C SER A 67 3.83 7.83 3.25
N ALA A 68 4.14 8.29 4.47
CA ALA A 68 3.12 8.57 5.47
C ALA A 68 2.21 9.70 5.00
N VAL A 69 0.89 9.46 5.04
CA VAL A 69 -0.14 10.44 4.71
C VAL A 69 -0.10 11.61 5.69
N ARG A 70 -0.25 12.82 5.16
CA ARG A 70 -0.20 14.09 5.90
C ARG A 70 -1.34 15.00 5.45
N GLY A 71 -1.53 16.11 6.14
CA GLY A 71 -2.52 17.13 5.75
C GLY A 71 -2.26 17.77 4.37
N THR A 72 -1.07 17.58 3.80
CA THR A 72 -0.70 18.05 2.46
C THR A 72 -0.89 17.00 1.36
N THR A 73 -1.26 15.77 1.71
CA THR A 73 -1.40 14.69 0.74
C THR A 73 -2.62 14.93 -0.14
N SER A 74 -2.41 14.95 -1.47
CA SER A 74 -3.48 15.16 -2.46
C SER A 74 -3.85 13.90 -3.25
N SER A 75 -3.03 12.85 -3.17
CA SER A 75 -3.23 11.59 -3.89
C SER A 75 -2.72 10.42 -3.08
N LEU A 76 -3.49 9.33 -3.08
CA LEU A 76 -3.30 8.19 -2.19
C LEU A 76 -3.34 6.89 -2.99
N LEU A 77 -2.51 5.93 -2.59
CA LEU A 77 -2.65 4.53 -2.96
C LEU A 77 -3.08 3.75 -1.72
N ILE A 78 -4.24 3.10 -1.80
CA ILE A 78 -4.77 2.23 -0.75
C ILE A 78 -4.60 0.78 -1.20
N VAL A 79 -3.99 -0.05 -0.36
CA VAL A 79 -3.80 -1.49 -0.61
C VAL A 79 -4.52 -2.26 0.48
N ALA A 80 -5.46 -3.12 0.08
CA ALA A 80 -6.20 -4.01 0.97
C ALA A 80 -5.77 -5.46 0.73
N GLU A 81 -5.56 -6.23 1.80
CA GLU A 81 -4.96 -7.55 1.72
C GLU A 81 -5.68 -8.55 2.63
N ALA A 82 -6.03 -9.71 2.07
CA ALA A 82 -6.79 -10.74 2.75
C ALA A 82 -6.25 -12.13 2.42
N LEU A 83 -6.14 -12.99 3.43
CA LEU A 83 -5.60 -14.36 3.34
C LEU A 83 -6.58 -15.36 3.94
N HIS A 84 -7.83 -15.31 3.50
CA HIS A 84 -8.91 -16.21 3.91
C HIS A 84 -9.76 -16.62 2.71
N GLU A 85 -10.63 -17.61 2.89
CA GLU A 85 -11.35 -18.26 1.78
C GLU A 85 -12.22 -17.29 0.96
N SER A 86 -12.89 -16.35 1.62
CA SER A 86 -13.72 -15.32 0.98
C SER A 86 -12.96 -14.04 0.59
N ALA A 87 -11.62 -14.04 0.67
CA ALA A 87 -10.79 -12.84 0.53
C ALA A 87 -11.10 -12.00 -0.71
N VAL A 88 -11.31 -12.64 -1.88
CA VAL A 88 -11.59 -11.91 -3.12
C VAL A 88 -12.87 -11.09 -3.00
N ASN A 89 -13.96 -11.71 -2.55
CA ASN A 89 -15.25 -11.03 -2.41
C ASN A 89 -15.18 -9.94 -1.32
N ASP A 90 -14.57 -10.24 -0.19
CA ASP A 90 -14.51 -9.29 0.93
C ASP A 90 -13.61 -8.08 0.61
N VAL A 91 -12.54 -8.28 -0.17
CA VAL A 91 -11.72 -7.18 -0.69
C VAL A 91 -12.50 -6.36 -1.71
N GLN A 92 -13.27 -6.99 -2.60
CA GLN A 92 -14.12 -6.25 -3.54
C GLN A 92 -15.15 -5.37 -2.82
N ASP A 93 -15.84 -5.92 -1.81
CA ASP A 93 -16.81 -5.18 -1.01
C ASP A 93 -16.14 -4.04 -0.23
N LEU A 94 -14.94 -4.27 0.32
CA LEU A 94 -14.17 -3.23 0.98
C LEU A 94 -13.74 -2.12 0.00
N LEU A 95 -13.27 -2.47 -1.19
CA LEU A 95 -12.86 -1.49 -2.21
C LEU A 95 -14.04 -0.63 -2.66
N ALA A 96 -15.22 -1.22 -2.83
CA ALA A 96 -16.44 -0.49 -3.13
C ALA A 96 -16.81 0.49 -2.01
N ALA A 97 -16.80 0.03 -0.75
CA ALA A 97 -17.08 0.87 0.41
C ALA A 97 -16.07 2.03 0.55
N VAL A 98 -14.77 1.76 0.39
CA VAL A 98 -13.74 2.81 0.45
C VAL A 98 -13.93 3.83 -0.67
N THR A 99 -14.25 3.38 -1.88
CA THR A 99 -14.50 4.28 -3.03
C THR A 99 -15.72 5.18 -2.78
N GLU A 100 -16.82 4.62 -2.26
CA GLU A 100 -18.02 5.37 -1.91
C GLU A 100 -17.74 6.42 -0.83
N GLU A 101 -17.02 6.05 0.23
CA GLU A 101 -16.64 6.97 1.30
C GLU A 101 -15.66 8.06 0.81
N MET A 102 -14.75 7.73 -0.11
CA MET A 102 -13.83 8.73 -0.69
C MET A 102 -14.58 9.80 -1.48
N ASP A 103 -15.61 9.42 -2.25
CA ASP A 103 -16.46 10.36 -2.97
C ASP A 103 -17.36 11.15 -2.00
N ALA A 104 -17.96 10.48 -1.02
CA ALA A 104 -18.87 11.12 -0.06
C ALA A 104 -18.17 12.18 0.81
N VAL A 105 -16.93 11.93 1.24
CA VAL A 105 -16.19 12.81 2.16
C VAL A 105 -15.38 13.87 1.42
N TRP A 106 -14.73 13.50 0.30
CA TRP A 106 -13.78 14.36 -0.39
C TRP A 106 -14.15 14.69 -1.84
N SER A 107 -15.25 14.13 -2.37
CA SER A 107 -15.59 14.18 -3.81
C SER A 107 -14.42 13.71 -4.68
N ALA A 108 -13.69 12.71 -4.18
CA ALA A 108 -12.51 12.17 -4.82
C ALA A 108 -12.88 10.95 -5.66
N THR A 109 -12.66 11.02 -6.97
CA THR A 109 -12.80 9.86 -7.85
C THR A 109 -11.69 8.85 -7.58
N ALA A 110 -12.05 7.65 -7.11
CA ALA A 110 -11.11 6.56 -6.93
C ALA A 110 -11.20 5.53 -8.08
N LYS A 111 -10.03 5.00 -8.47
CA LYS A 111 -9.91 3.82 -9.34
C LYS A 111 -9.52 2.64 -8.46
N SER A 112 -10.22 1.52 -8.57
CA SER A 112 -9.96 0.32 -7.77
C SER A 112 -9.96 -0.94 -8.63
N THR A 113 -9.12 -1.91 -8.28
CA THR A 113 -9.14 -3.26 -8.87
C THR A 113 -8.58 -4.27 -7.88
N VAL A 114 -8.90 -5.55 -8.08
CA VAL A 114 -8.25 -6.66 -7.39
C VAL A 114 -7.16 -7.23 -8.29
N LEU A 115 -5.93 -7.31 -7.78
CA LEU A 115 -4.81 -7.88 -8.52
C LEU A 115 -4.85 -9.41 -8.47
N SER A 116 -4.40 -10.03 -9.54
CA SER A 116 -4.24 -11.49 -9.64
C SER A 116 -2.90 -11.83 -10.28
N ALA A 117 -2.51 -13.10 -10.26
CA ALA A 117 -1.31 -13.56 -10.95
C ALA A 117 -1.37 -13.27 -12.47
N GLU A 118 -2.57 -13.31 -13.06
CA GLU A 118 -2.80 -13.02 -14.48
C GLU A 118 -2.88 -11.52 -14.79
N SER A 119 -3.19 -10.69 -13.79
CA SER A 119 -3.25 -9.23 -13.89
C SER A 119 -2.61 -8.59 -12.66
N PRO A 120 -1.27 -8.63 -12.55
CA PRO A 120 -0.54 -8.24 -11.34
C PRO A 120 -0.23 -6.73 -11.28
N ARG A 121 -0.84 -5.91 -12.15
CA ARG A 121 -0.51 -4.49 -12.31
C ARG A 121 -1.72 -3.61 -12.09
N PHE A 122 -1.49 -2.49 -11.42
CA PHE A 122 -2.41 -1.38 -11.27
C PHE A 122 -1.74 -0.12 -11.82
N GLU A 123 -2.43 0.60 -12.68
CA GLU A 123 -1.97 1.88 -13.24
C GLU A 123 -2.90 2.99 -12.73
N LEU A 124 -2.31 4.09 -12.26
CA LEU A 124 -3.04 5.29 -11.81
C LEU A 124 -3.63 6.05 -13.00
#